data_AF-A0A8H3AI11-F1
#
_entry.id   AF-A0A8H3AI11-F1
#
_cell.length_a   1.000
_cell.length_b   1.000
_cell.length_c   1.000
_cell.angle_alpha   90.00
_cell.angle_beta   90.00
_cell.angle_gamma   90.00
#
_symmetry.space_group_name_H-M   'P 1'
#
loop_
_entity.id
_entity.type
_entity.pdbx_description
1 polymer ?
#
loop_
_entity_poly.entity_id
_entity_poly.type
_entity_poly.pdbx_seq_one_letter_code
_entity_poly.pdbx_strand_id
1 'polypeptide(L)'
;MLGTRAQYRPLSKAALARKRAMAISTVNRVNKVKSRYGAPSQPSQSTRKGKKAWRKNVDIEEVEDRLEGLRDEERETGGPVHEKSDTELFSVVQVPLLVALNEQMRKHRPLKYVELLNKRSAVPPVHSRVSFPTPAPSAPSKSHIRVSTAEKARLARIAHRTKNPLETAQSRSLEGRSLRHSASPFILQTRSLDPDEVSLMHAMRTDEAKEYLLPIVKSHKSRAPPSAPPSVPALTKATLPDPVVRPDSGTSYNPTYEEHQELLRAALERETKRVADLEKAEEVRRRMEAAREKKDDGMVGGMIVDDGEEHEEDVQEEERPDPVKPPQRKTTQQRKKAARVLAEKRSRAHLAQKRQQLASLSTLRSLRRTVANAQSESQRAAAERAEKKLANGLIGMRIGQPIAEQRHLLETVSQVNDPFV
;
A
#
# COMPACT_ATOMS: atom_id res chain seq x y z
N MET A 1 33.11 -32.46 -40.56
CA MET A 1 32.18 -31.92 -39.55
C MET A 1 32.54 -32.51 -38.19
N LEU A 2 33.57 -31.98 -37.52
CA LEU A 2 34.01 -32.45 -36.20
C LEU A 2 33.56 -31.45 -35.15
N GLY A 3 32.58 -31.83 -34.33
CA GLY A 3 32.04 -31.01 -33.25
C GLY A 3 33.03 -30.90 -32.08
N THR A 4 33.29 -29.68 -31.64
CA THR A 4 34.13 -29.33 -30.50
C THR A 4 33.52 -29.87 -29.20
N ARG A 5 34.14 -30.90 -28.63
CA ARG A 5 33.76 -31.48 -27.34
C ARG A 5 34.28 -30.60 -26.22
N ALA A 6 33.40 -29.81 -25.60
CA ALA A 6 33.72 -28.90 -24.50
C ALA A 6 34.50 -29.63 -23.38
N GLN A 7 35.75 -29.19 -23.14
CA GLN A 7 36.60 -29.75 -22.09
C GLN A 7 36.08 -29.32 -20.71
N TYR A 8 35.61 -30.28 -19.92
CA TYR A 8 35.15 -30.07 -18.55
C TYR A 8 36.35 -29.77 -17.63
N ARG A 9 36.62 -28.49 -17.35
CA ARG A 9 37.61 -28.10 -16.33
C ARG A 9 37.08 -28.43 -14.92
N PRO A 10 37.80 -29.20 -14.08
CA PRO A 10 37.32 -29.54 -12.75
C PRO A 10 37.29 -28.31 -11.85
N LEU A 11 36.14 -28.06 -11.24
CA LEU A 11 35.94 -26.94 -10.32
C LEU A 11 36.94 -27.01 -9.16
N SER A 12 37.55 -25.86 -8.81
CA SER A 12 38.45 -25.76 -7.67
C SER A 12 37.77 -26.21 -6.37
N LYS A 13 38.53 -26.75 -5.40
CA LYS A 13 37.98 -27.19 -4.09
C LYS A 13 37.15 -26.11 -3.39
N ALA A 14 37.50 -24.84 -3.59
CA ALA A 14 36.75 -23.69 -3.07
C ALA A 14 35.42 -23.49 -3.80
N ALA A 15 35.40 -23.61 -5.13
CA ALA A 15 34.18 -23.57 -5.92
C ALA A 15 33.25 -24.75 -5.61
N LEU A 16 33.80 -25.94 -5.38
CA LEU A 16 33.05 -27.13 -4.98
C LEU A 16 32.47 -27.00 -3.57
N ALA A 17 33.22 -26.41 -2.63
CA ALA A 17 32.74 -26.10 -1.29
C ALA A 17 31.64 -25.03 -1.29
N ARG A 18 31.77 -23.99 -2.13
CA ARG A 18 30.73 -22.97 -2.34
C ARG A 18 29.49 -23.57 -2.99
N LYS A 19 29.62 -24.41 -4.02
CA LYS A 19 28.48 -25.15 -4.61
C LYS A 19 27.81 -26.07 -3.60
N ARG A 20 28.58 -26.78 -2.76
CA ARG A 20 28.01 -27.62 -1.68
C ARG A 20 27.31 -26.78 -0.61
N ALA A 21 27.88 -25.65 -0.20
CA ALA A 21 27.25 -24.75 0.77
C ALA A 21 25.96 -24.11 0.20
N MET A 22 25.98 -23.70 -1.07
CA MET A 22 24.80 -23.23 -1.80
C MET A 22 23.75 -24.33 -1.94
N ALA A 23 24.13 -25.57 -2.23
CA ALA A 23 23.20 -26.70 -2.30
C ALA A 23 22.58 -27.03 -0.92
N ILE A 24 23.36 -26.94 0.16
CA ILE A 24 22.85 -27.14 1.52
C ILE A 24 21.92 -25.99 1.94
N SER A 25 22.23 -24.75 1.56
CA SER A 25 21.38 -23.60 1.86
C SER A 25 20.09 -23.58 1.04
N THR A 26 20.12 -24.01 -0.23
CA THR A 26 18.91 -24.16 -1.05
C THR A 26 18.02 -25.27 -0.51
N VAL A 27 18.59 -26.44 -0.14
CA VAL A 27 17.82 -27.53 0.50
C VAL A 27 17.20 -27.08 1.83
N ASN A 28 17.92 -26.33 2.66
CA ASN A 28 17.37 -25.80 3.91
C ASN A 28 16.33 -24.69 3.71
N ARG A 29 16.39 -23.94 2.61
CA ARG A 29 15.37 -22.94 2.24
C ARG A 29 14.07 -23.61 1.76
N VAL A 30 14.17 -24.68 0.97
CA VAL A 30 13.03 -25.50 0.54
C VAL A 30 12.36 -26.19 1.74
N ASN A 31 13.14 -26.66 2.71
CA ASN A 31 12.63 -27.29 3.94
C ASN A 31 11.89 -26.35 4.91
N LYS A 32 11.84 -25.04 4.62
CA LYS A 32 11.22 -24.00 5.46
C LYS A 32 10.11 -23.23 4.74
N VAL A 33 9.45 -23.87 3.77
CA VAL A 33 8.19 -23.36 3.23
C VAL A 33 7.08 -23.84 4.16
N LYS A 34 6.39 -22.89 4.80
CA LYS A 34 5.16 -23.15 5.54
C LYS A 34 4.02 -23.08 4.54
N SER A 35 3.01 -23.94 4.70
CA SER A 35 1.78 -23.91 3.89
C SER A 35 1.09 -22.56 4.05
N ARG A 36 0.52 -22.06 2.95
CA ARG A 36 -0.08 -20.73 2.86
C ARG A 36 -1.40 -20.62 3.63
N TYR A 37 -2.11 -21.74 3.83
CA TYR A 37 -3.51 -21.79 4.27
C TYR A 37 -3.71 -22.37 5.69
N GLY A 38 -2.66 -22.41 6.52
CA GLY A 38 -2.67 -23.14 7.80
C GLY A 38 -2.09 -24.55 7.64
N ALA A 39 -2.12 -25.41 8.66
CA ALA A 39 -1.44 -26.70 8.57
C ALA A 39 -2.18 -27.71 7.66
N PRO A 40 -1.48 -28.57 6.88
CA PRO A 40 -0.21 -29.18 7.28
C PRO A 40 0.88 -29.25 6.19
N SER A 41 1.69 -28.20 6.01
CA SER A 41 3.04 -28.42 5.44
C SER A 41 3.86 -29.24 6.43
N GLN A 42 4.64 -30.23 5.96
CA GLN A 42 6.03 -30.40 6.42
C GLN A 42 6.93 -31.12 5.39
N PRO A 43 7.28 -30.49 4.24
CA PRO A 43 8.39 -30.95 3.40
C PRO A 43 9.73 -30.57 4.04
N SER A 44 9.96 -30.94 5.31
CA SER A 44 11.22 -30.70 6.02
C SER A 44 12.23 -31.84 5.85
N GLN A 45 11.82 -32.96 5.24
CA GLN A 45 12.60 -34.17 5.14
C GLN A 45 13.22 -34.31 3.74
N SER A 46 14.55 -34.16 3.67
CA SER A 46 15.33 -34.28 2.43
C SER A 46 15.37 -35.71 1.86
N THR A 47 15.05 -36.72 2.65
CA THR A 47 15.07 -38.13 2.25
C THR A 47 13.66 -38.64 1.97
N ARG A 48 13.52 -39.47 0.94
CA ARG A 48 12.31 -40.24 0.62
C ARG A 48 12.45 -41.72 1.01
N LYS A 49 13.46 -42.07 1.81
CA LYS A 49 13.73 -43.46 2.21
C LYS A 49 12.73 -43.92 3.28
N GLY A 50 11.82 -44.81 2.89
CA GLY A 50 10.84 -45.46 3.76
C GLY A 50 9.48 -44.76 3.84
N LYS A 51 8.45 -45.51 4.26
CA LYS A 51 7.03 -45.10 4.25
C LYS A 51 6.75 -43.80 5.01
N LYS A 52 7.39 -43.60 6.17
CA LYS A 52 7.22 -42.41 7.01
C LYS A 52 7.79 -41.14 6.35
N ALA A 53 8.89 -41.28 5.62
CA ALA A 53 9.53 -40.18 4.91
C ALA A 53 8.74 -39.82 3.65
N TRP A 54 8.20 -40.82 2.95
CA TRP A 54 7.34 -40.64 1.79
C TRP A 54 6.09 -39.83 2.15
N ARG A 55 5.37 -40.18 3.23
CA ARG A 55 4.20 -39.43 3.73
C ARG A 55 4.45 -37.95 4.03
N LYS A 56 5.70 -37.53 4.25
CA LYS A 56 6.07 -36.15 4.63
C LYS A 56 6.68 -35.34 3.47
N ASN A 57 7.04 -35.98 2.36
CA ASN A 57 7.68 -35.36 1.19
C ASN A 57 6.75 -35.44 -0.05
N VAL A 58 5.46 -35.71 0.15
CA VAL A 58 4.46 -35.54 -0.90
C VAL A 58 4.02 -34.08 -0.87
N ASP A 59 4.11 -33.44 -2.02
CA ASP A 59 3.59 -32.09 -2.23
C ASP A 59 2.08 -32.17 -2.45
N ILE A 60 1.33 -31.44 -1.64
CA ILE A 60 -0.13 -31.33 -1.70
C ILE A 60 -0.58 -29.87 -1.84
N GLU A 61 0.36 -28.93 -2.03
CA GLU A 61 0.04 -27.49 -2.10
C GLU A 61 -0.94 -27.21 -3.25
N GLU A 62 -0.75 -27.80 -4.42
CA GLU A 62 -1.68 -27.63 -5.55
C GLU A 62 -3.12 -28.08 -5.23
N VAL A 63 -3.26 -29.18 -4.48
CA VAL A 63 -4.58 -29.70 -4.09
C VAL A 63 -5.21 -28.81 -3.03
N GLU A 64 -4.42 -28.33 -2.07
CA GLU A 64 -4.86 -27.38 -1.04
C GLU A 64 -5.30 -26.05 -1.66
N ASP A 65 -4.51 -25.50 -2.58
CA ASP A 65 -4.79 -24.26 -3.31
C ASP A 65 -6.11 -24.36 -4.08
N ARG A 66 -6.34 -25.49 -4.76
CA ARG A 66 -7.61 -25.73 -5.48
C ARG A 66 -8.79 -25.84 -4.52
N LEU A 67 -8.64 -26.55 -3.40
CA LEU A 67 -9.70 -26.70 -2.41
C LEU A 67 -10.02 -25.38 -1.70
N GLU A 68 -9.02 -24.55 -1.40
CA GLU A 68 -9.26 -23.23 -0.82
C GLU A 68 -9.87 -22.27 -1.85
N GLY A 69 -9.45 -22.34 -3.11
CA GLY A 69 -10.10 -21.58 -4.20
C GLY A 69 -11.59 -21.86 -4.29
N LEU A 70 -12.00 -23.13 -4.20
CA LEU A 70 -13.42 -23.50 -4.13
C LEU A 70 -14.12 -22.92 -2.89
N ARG A 71 -13.47 -22.92 -1.71
CA ARG A 71 -14.03 -22.30 -0.50
C ARG A 71 -14.15 -20.79 -0.62
N ASP A 72 -13.22 -20.14 -1.31
CA ASP A 72 -13.26 -18.71 -1.55
C ASP A 72 -14.40 -18.36 -2.52
N GLU A 73 -14.58 -19.15 -3.60
CA GLU A 73 -15.73 -19.04 -4.49
C GLU A 73 -17.06 -19.21 -3.72
N GLU A 74 -17.14 -20.19 -2.81
CA GLU A 74 -18.28 -20.37 -1.92
C GLU A 74 -18.50 -19.15 -0.99
N ARG A 75 -17.44 -18.58 -0.40
CA ARG A 75 -17.53 -17.43 0.51
C ARG A 75 -17.99 -16.16 -0.20
N GLU A 76 -17.49 -15.89 -1.40
CA GLU A 76 -17.74 -14.67 -2.15
C GLU A 76 -19.05 -14.75 -2.94
N THR A 77 -19.22 -15.84 -3.68
CA THR A 77 -20.30 -15.99 -4.66
C THR A 77 -21.44 -16.84 -4.11
N GLY A 78 -21.22 -17.62 -3.05
CA GLY A 78 -22.23 -18.52 -2.47
C GLY A 78 -22.29 -19.90 -3.13
N GLY A 79 -21.34 -20.23 -3.99
CA GLY A 79 -21.24 -21.49 -4.71
C GLY A 79 -20.20 -21.41 -5.82
N PRO A 80 -19.79 -22.55 -6.40
CA PRO A 80 -18.78 -22.57 -7.44
C PRO A 80 -19.23 -21.77 -8.67
N VAL A 81 -18.29 -21.04 -9.27
CA VAL A 81 -18.61 -20.10 -10.36
C VAL A 81 -19.20 -20.81 -11.59
N HIS A 82 -18.76 -22.05 -11.85
CA HIS A 82 -19.18 -22.84 -13.02
C HIS A 82 -20.61 -23.37 -12.96
N GLU A 83 -21.24 -23.40 -11.79
CA GLU A 83 -22.65 -23.83 -11.66
C GLU A 83 -23.64 -22.67 -11.87
N LYS A 84 -23.15 -21.42 -11.83
CA LYS A 84 -23.98 -20.22 -11.99
C LYS A 84 -24.27 -19.95 -13.45
N SER A 85 -25.47 -19.45 -13.73
CA SER A 85 -25.84 -19.05 -15.09
C SER A 85 -25.12 -17.76 -15.50
N ASP A 86 -24.78 -17.63 -16.77
CA ASP A 86 -24.15 -16.41 -17.32
C ASP A 86 -25.00 -15.15 -17.05
N THR A 87 -26.32 -15.30 -16.97
CA THR A 87 -27.25 -14.22 -16.64
C THR A 87 -27.12 -13.69 -15.21
N GLU A 88 -26.67 -14.52 -14.27
CA GLU A 88 -26.39 -14.09 -12.89
C GLU A 88 -25.03 -13.40 -12.77
N LEU A 89 -24.05 -13.84 -13.58
CA LEU A 89 -22.68 -13.32 -13.55
C LEU A 89 -22.54 -12.01 -14.34
N PHE A 90 -23.25 -11.90 -15.46
CA PHE A 90 -23.07 -10.83 -16.42
C PHE A 90 -24.40 -10.18 -16.78
N SER A 91 -24.43 -8.86 -16.66
CA SER A 91 -25.48 -8.01 -17.22
C SER A 91 -24.88 -7.09 -18.27
N VAL A 92 -25.34 -7.17 -19.51
CA VAL A 92 -24.92 -6.25 -20.56
C VAL A 92 -25.70 -4.95 -20.40
N VAL A 93 -25.06 -3.93 -19.84
CA VAL A 93 -25.65 -2.60 -19.62
C VAL A 93 -25.06 -1.61 -20.62
N GLN A 94 -25.93 -0.92 -21.37
CA GLN A 94 -25.51 0.16 -22.25
C GLN A 94 -24.93 1.34 -21.44
N VAL A 95 -23.87 1.97 -21.94
CA VAL A 95 -23.16 3.09 -21.29
C VAL A 95 -24.06 4.16 -20.66
N PRO A 96 -25.13 4.68 -21.32
CA PRO A 96 -26.00 5.67 -20.70
C PRO A 96 -26.77 5.13 -19.47
N LEU A 97 -27.19 3.87 -19.51
CA LEU A 97 -27.90 3.23 -18.39
C LEU A 97 -26.96 2.99 -17.20
N LEU A 98 -25.68 2.72 -17.46
CA LEU A 98 -24.65 2.55 -16.42
C LEU A 98 -24.42 3.83 -15.62
N VAL A 99 -24.45 5.00 -16.28
CA VAL A 99 -24.32 6.30 -15.61
C VAL A 99 -25.51 6.54 -14.67
N ALA A 100 -26.73 6.30 -15.15
CA ALA A 100 -27.95 6.44 -14.35
C ALA A 100 -27.98 5.48 -13.14
N LEU A 101 -27.58 4.21 -13.33
CA LEU A 101 -27.48 3.23 -12.24
C LEU A 101 -26.47 3.69 -11.18
N ASN A 102 -25.29 4.15 -11.60
CA ASN A 102 -24.27 4.64 -10.67
C ASN A 102 -24.74 5.86 -9.86
N GLU A 103 -25.50 6.77 -10.47
CA GLU A 103 -26.11 7.88 -9.74
C GLU A 103 -27.14 7.40 -8.72
N GLN A 104 -28.00 6.44 -9.07
CA GLN A 104 -28.95 5.84 -8.13
C GLN A 104 -28.25 5.12 -6.98
N MET A 105 -27.16 4.39 -7.25
CA MET A 105 -26.35 3.72 -6.23
C MET A 105 -25.64 4.70 -5.30
N ARG A 106 -25.25 5.88 -5.80
CA ARG A 106 -24.70 6.94 -4.96
C ARG A 106 -25.76 7.57 -4.06
N LYS A 107 -26.99 7.76 -4.57
CA LYS A 107 -28.12 8.33 -3.81
C LYS A 107 -28.57 7.41 -2.68
N HIS A 108 -28.60 6.10 -2.90
CA HIS A 108 -29.06 5.11 -1.91
C HIS A 108 -27.93 4.33 -1.23
N ARG A 109 -26.71 4.86 -1.20
CA ARG A 109 -25.59 4.17 -0.55
C ARG A 109 -25.87 4.03 0.96
N PRO A 110 -25.90 2.81 1.50
CA PRO A 110 -26.11 2.61 2.94
C PRO A 110 -24.93 3.19 3.73
N LEU A 111 -25.16 3.49 5.01
CA LEU A 111 -24.12 3.94 5.92
C LEU A 111 -22.95 2.94 5.94
N LYS A 112 -21.72 3.44 6.06
CA LYS A 112 -20.50 2.61 5.96
C LYS A 112 -20.52 1.42 6.92
N TYR A 113 -21.03 1.57 8.15
CA TYR A 113 -21.13 0.44 9.08
C TYR A 113 -22.09 -0.65 8.59
N VAL A 114 -23.22 -0.27 7.99
CA VAL A 114 -24.18 -1.21 7.38
C VAL A 114 -23.56 -1.88 6.17
N GLU A 115 -22.82 -1.11 5.35
CA GLU A 115 -22.06 -1.64 4.22
C GLU A 115 -21.05 -2.70 4.68
N LEU A 116 -20.34 -2.48 5.79
CA LEU A 116 -19.43 -3.47 6.39
C LEU A 116 -20.17 -4.69 6.93
N LEU A 117 -21.34 -4.52 7.58
CA LEU A 117 -22.16 -5.64 8.08
C LEU A 117 -22.79 -6.48 6.96
N ASN A 118 -23.02 -5.86 5.80
CA ASN A 118 -23.55 -6.53 4.61
C ASN A 118 -22.48 -7.28 3.83
N LYS A 119 -21.19 -6.92 3.95
CA LYS A 119 -20.04 -7.67 3.43
C LYS A 119 -19.72 -8.90 4.28
N ARG A 120 -20.75 -9.65 4.67
CA ARG A 120 -20.61 -10.98 5.27
C ARG A 120 -20.46 -12.01 4.16
N SER A 121 -19.69 -13.07 4.39
CA SER A 121 -19.60 -14.19 3.46
C SER A 121 -20.99 -14.74 3.13
N ALA A 122 -21.18 -15.20 1.90
CA ALA A 122 -22.40 -15.87 1.47
C ALA A 122 -22.65 -17.16 2.28
N VAL A 123 -21.56 -17.80 2.74
CA VAL A 123 -21.62 -18.94 3.67
C VAL A 123 -21.99 -18.47 5.08
N PRO A 124 -23.02 -19.07 5.72
CA PRO A 124 -23.40 -18.73 7.08
C PRO A 124 -22.28 -19.13 8.07
N PRO A 125 -22.10 -18.37 9.16
CA PRO A 125 -21.09 -18.70 10.16
C PRO A 125 -21.37 -20.08 10.77
N VAL A 126 -20.31 -20.88 10.93
CA VAL A 126 -20.41 -22.19 11.62
C VAL A 126 -20.63 -21.93 13.10
N HIS A 127 -21.82 -22.24 13.60
CA HIS A 127 -22.17 -22.07 15.00
C HIS A 127 -21.57 -23.23 15.80
N SER A 128 -20.58 -22.94 16.67
CA SER A 128 -19.93 -23.94 17.53
C SER A 128 -20.81 -24.45 18.68
N ARG A 129 -22.03 -23.91 18.81
CA ARG A 129 -23.05 -24.33 19.76
C ARG A 129 -24.29 -24.70 18.97
N VAL A 130 -24.91 -25.82 19.32
CA VAL A 130 -26.25 -26.19 18.83
C VAL A 130 -27.16 -25.00 19.12
N SER A 131 -27.52 -24.26 18.09
CA SER A 131 -28.49 -23.18 18.20
C SER A 131 -29.82 -23.83 18.57
N PHE A 132 -30.30 -23.57 19.78
CA PHE A 132 -31.72 -23.76 20.05
C PHE A 132 -32.46 -22.90 19.01
N PRO A 133 -33.38 -23.48 18.22
CA PRO A 133 -34.02 -22.74 17.15
C PRO A 133 -34.77 -21.55 17.75
N THR A 134 -34.28 -20.35 17.49
CA THR A 134 -35.03 -19.13 17.72
C THR A 134 -36.18 -19.14 16.72
N PRO A 135 -37.45 -19.23 17.14
CA PRO A 135 -38.56 -19.31 16.21
C PRO A 135 -38.67 -18.01 15.42
N ALA A 136 -38.78 -18.14 14.10
CA ALA A 136 -39.19 -17.06 13.21
C ALA A 136 -40.55 -16.50 13.66
N PRO A 137 -40.85 -15.20 13.45
CA PRO A 137 -41.99 -14.50 14.04
C PRO A 137 -43.39 -14.94 13.55
N SER A 138 -43.51 -16.03 12.78
CA SER A 138 -44.78 -16.45 12.16
C SER A 138 -45.22 -17.89 12.43
N ALA A 139 -44.52 -18.66 13.28
CA ALA A 139 -44.94 -20.02 13.65
C ALA A 139 -45.47 -20.08 15.10
N PRO A 140 -46.61 -20.74 15.38
CA PRO A 140 -47.15 -20.84 16.74
C PRO A 140 -46.16 -21.63 17.60
N SER A 141 -45.52 -20.96 18.55
CA SER A 141 -44.53 -21.58 19.42
C SER A 141 -45.19 -22.67 20.26
N LYS A 142 -44.73 -23.91 20.08
CA LYS A 142 -45.07 -24.98 21.03
C LYS A 142 -44.44 -24.58 22.36
N SER A 143 -45.31 -24.25 23.32
CA SER A 143 -44.91 -23.74 24.63
C SER A 143 -43.84 -24.63 25.25
N HIS A 144 -42.75 -24.00 25.71
CA HIS A 144 -41.73 -24.59 26.57
C HIS A 144 -42.30 -25.66 27.50
N ILE A 145 -41.56 -26.76 27.65
CA ILE A 145 -41.82 -27.83 28.63
C ILE A 145 -42.15 -27.15 29.96
N ARG A 146 -43.43 -27.16 30.32
CA ARG A 146 -43.93 -26.55 31.56
C ARG A 146 -43.54 -27.49 32.69
N VAL A 147 -42.33 -27.33 33.21
CA VAL A 147 -41.93 -27.95 34.48
C VAL A 147 -42.97 -27.51 35.50
N SER A 148 -43.62 -28.47 36.16
CA SER A 148 -44.69 -28.17 37.12
C SER A 148 -44.15 -27.25 38.23
N THR A 149 -45.01 -26.42 38.82
CA THR A 149 -44.61 -25.52 39.91
C THR A 149 -43.95 -26.27 41.07
N ALA A 150 -44.42 -27.49 41.35
CA ALA A 150 -43.84 -28.40 42.35
C ALA A 150 -42.42 -28.87 41.97
N GLU A 151 -42.22 -29.23 40.70
CA GLU A 151 -40.92 -29.69 40.20
C GLU A 151 -39.91 -28.54 40.09
N LYS A 152 -40.38 -27.34 39.72
CA LYS A 152 -39.57 -26.11 39.76
C LYS A 152 -39.15 -25.76 41.19
N ALA A 153 -40.01 -25.95 42.18
CA ALA A 153 -39.66 -25.78 43.59
C ALA A 153 -38.67 -26.85 44.09
N ARG A 154 -38.83 -28.11 43.66
CA ARG A 154 -37.87 -29.19 43.95
C ARG A 154 -36.49 -28.88 43.36
N LEU A 155 -36.42 -28.46 42.10
CA LEU A 155 -35.18 -28.06 41.43
C LEU A 155 -34.54 -26.84 42.09
N ALA A 156 -35.32 -25.87 42.56
CA ALA A 156 -34.81 -24.72 43.32
C ALA A 156 -34.22 -25.11 44.69
N ARG A 157 -34.79 -26.11 45.37
CA ARG A 157 -34.20 -26.68 46.60
C ARG A 157 -32.90 -27.43 46.31
N ILE A 158 -32.87 -28.24 45.25
CA ILE A 158 -31.66 -28.96 44.81
C ILE A 158 -30.55 -27.96 44.42
N ALA A 159 -30.91 -26.82 43.83
CA ALA A 159 -29.99 -25.75 43.48
C ALA A 159 -29.68 -24.78 44.65
N HIS A 160 -30.07 -25.10 45.89
CA HIS A 160 -29.87 -24.29 47.11
C HIS A 160 -30.34 -22.83 46.99
N ARG A 161 -31.34 -22.55 46.15
CA ARG A 161 -31.81 -21.20 45.80
C ARG A 161 -33.14 -20.86 46.48
N THR A 162 -33.30 -21.25 47.74
CA THR A 162 -34.49 -20.91 48.55
C THR A 162 -34.33 -19.48 49.08
N LYS A 163 -35.02 -18.53 48.44
CA LYS A 163 -35.06 -17.12 48.84
C LYS A 163 -35.94 -16.94 50.08
N ASN A 164 -35.51 -16.07 51.00
CA ASN A 164 -36.24 -15.69 52.20
C ASN A 164 -37.59 -15.05 51.86
N PRO A 165 -38.66 -15.26 52.66
CA PRO A 165 -40.02 -14.80 52.35
C PRO A 165 -40.20 -13.27 52.24
N LEU A 166 -39.19 -12.48 52.63
CA LEU A 166 -39.17 -11.01 52.51
C LEU A 166 -38.89 -10.52 51.07
N GLU A 167 -38.18 -11.29 50.24
CA GLU A 167 -37.80 -10.85 48.88
C GLU A 167 -38.97 -10.96 47.88
N THR A 168 -39.94 -11.83 48.17
CA THR A 168 -41.12 -12.10 47.32
C THR A 168 -42.15 -10.96 47.27
N ALA A 169 -42.14 -10.05 48.25
CA ALA A 169 -43.04 -8.90 48.25
C ALA A 169 -42.58 -7.78 47.31
N GLN A 170 -41.27 -7.68 47.03
CA GLN A 170 -40.69 -6.60 46.23
C GLN A 170 -40.77 -6.85 44.72
N SER A 171 -40.88 -8.11 44.28
CA SER A 171 -40.87 -8.45 42.85
C SER A 171 -42.23 -8.36 42.15
N ARG A 172 -43.30 -7.97 42.85
CA ARG A 172 -44.67 -7.98 42.31
C ARG A 172 -45.11 -6.68 41.63
N SER A 173 -44.22 -5.68 41.52
CA SER A 173 -44.56 -4.31 41.05
C SER A 173 -44.02 -3.95 39.66
N LEU A 174 -43.41 -4.87 38.91
CA LEU A 174 -42.75 -4.56 37.63
C LEU A 174 -43.29 -5.36 36.44
N GLU A 175 -44.61 -5.49 36.35
CA GLU A 175 -45.27 -5.93 35.11
C GLU A 175 -46.01 -4.74 34.48
N GLY A 176 -45.44 -4.21 33.39
CA GLY A 176 -46.21 -3.43 32.41
C GLY A 176 -45.83 -1.96 32.26
N ARG A 177 -44.86 -1.65 31.39
CA ARG A 177 -45.00 -0.56 30.40
C ARG A 177 -43.96 -0.65 29.29
N SER A 178 -44.42 -0.97 28.08
CA SER A 178 -43.67 -0.73 26.85
C SER A 178 -43.72 0.77 26.53
N LEU A 179 -42.58 1.43 26.38
CA LEU A 179 -42.51 2.83 25.96
C LEU A 179 -41.44 3.02 24.88
N ARG A 180 -41.90 3.72 23.84
CA ARG A 180 -41.28 3.99 22.55
C ARG A 180 -40.13 4.98 22.72
N HIS A 181 -39.00 4.73 22.07
CA HIS A 181 -37.91 5.69 22.01
C HIS A 181 -38.20 6.77 20.96
N SER A 182 -38.39 8.01 21.42
CA SER A 182 -38.31 9.22 20.62
C SER A 182 -37.07 10.02 21.05
N ALA A 183 -36.43 10.66 20.07
CA ALA A 183 -35.13 11.29 20.18
C ALA A 183 -35.13 12.53 21.09
N SER A 184 -34.32 12.49 22.16
CA SER A 184 -33.72 13.67 22.80
C SER A 184 -32.47 13.22 23.60
N PRO A 185 -31.50 14.12 23.87
CA PRO A 185 -30.23 13.73 24.45
C PRO A 185 -30.43 13.29 25.91
N PHE A 186 -29.86 12.13 26.19
CA PHE A 186 -29.87 11.38 27.43
C PHE A 186 -29.22 12.17 28.58
N ILE A 187 -30.01 12.99 29.28
CA ILE A 187 -29.71 13.36 30.66
C ILE A 187 -30.09 12.14 31.49
N LEU A 188 -29.08 11.38 31.91
CA LEU A 188 -29.22 10.40 32.99
C LEU A 188 -29.64 11.15 34.25
N GLN A 189 -30.94 11.21 34.46
CA GLN A 189 -31.51 11.58 35.75
C GLN A 189 -31.16 10.42 36.69
N THR A 190 -30.11 10.64 37.47
CA THR A 190 -29.60 9.77 38.53
C THR A 190 -30.73 9.53 39.53
N ARG A 191 -31.43 8.41 39.37
CA ARG A 191 -32.39 7.93 40.35
C ARG A 191 -31.76 6.65 40.91
N SER A 192 -31.24 6.80 42.14
CA SER A 192 -30.59 5.77 42.97
C SER A 192 -29.08 5.61 42.81
N LEU A 193 -28.29 6.66 43.05
CA LEU A 193 -26.91 6.48 43.51
C LEU A 193 -26.79 7.04 44.93
N ASP A 194 -26.16 6.26 45.81
CA ASP A 194 -25.87 6.69 47.18
C ASP A 194 -25.03 7.99 47.18
N PRO A 195 -25.26 8.93 48.11
CA PRO A 195 -24.57 10.23 48.11
C PRO A 195 -23.04 10.14 48.02
N ASP A 196 -22.48 9.09 48.62
CA ASP A 196 -21.05 8.84 48.65
C ASP A 196 -20.49 8.40 47.29
N GLU A 197 -21.27 7.70 46.46
CA GLU A 197 -20.87 7.30 45.11
C GLU A 197 -20.83 8.49 44.16
N VAL A 198 -21.78 9.42 44.31
CA VAL A 198 -21.82 10.66 43.50
C VAL A 198 -20.63 11.55 43.82
N SER A 199 -20.25 11.62 45.09
CA SER A 199 -19.07 12.36 45.57
C SER A 199 -17.77 11.74 45.04
N LEU A 200 -17.64 10.42 45.10
CA LEU A 200 -16.49 9.69 44.55
C LEU A 200 -16.35 9.88 43.03
N MET A 201 -17.45 9.80 42.29
CA MET A 201 -17.48 10.02 40.85
C MET A 201 -17.11 11.46 40.45
N HIS A 202 -17.45 12.45 41.28
CA HIS A 202 -17.00 13.83 41.08
C HIS A 202 -15.51 13.98 41.38
N ALA A 203 -15.02 13.39 42.46
CA ALA A 203 -13.60 13.42 42.84
C ALA A 203 -12.69 12.76 41.78
N MET A 204 -13.16 11.69 41.13
CA MET A 204 -12.41 11.02 40.05
C MET A 204 -12.42 11.78 38.71
N ARG A 205 -13.18 12.88 38.60
CA ARG A 205 -13.32 13.68 37.37
C ARG A 205 -12.39 14.91 37.32
N THR A 206 -11.68 15.19 38.40
CA THR A 206 -10.63 16.23 38.48
C THR A 206 -9.41 15.83 37.65
N ASP A 207 -8.62 16.81 37.22
CA ASP A 207 -7.47 16.55 36.33
C ASP A 207 -6.31 15.86 37.06
N GLU A 208 -6.15 16.13 38.37
CA GLU A 208 -5.20 15.45 39.24
C GLU A 208 -5.53 13.94 39.36
N ALA A 209 -6.81 13.59 39.57
CA ALA A 209 -7.23 12.20 39.66
C ALA A 209 -7.02 11.43 38.34
N LYS A 210 -7.17 12.10 37.19
CA LYS A 210 -6.93 11.50 35.86
C LYS A 210 -5.46 11.16 35.63
N GLU A 211 -4.53 11.81 36.31
CA GLU A 211 -3.10 11.51 36.17
C GLU A 211 -2.79 10.13 36.74
N TYR A 212 -3.38 9.78 37.89
CA TYR A 212 -3.21 8.50 38.60
C TYR A 212 -4.04 7.33 38.05
N LEU A 213 -4.93 7.57 37.09
CA LEU A 213 -5.69 6.50 36.45
C LEU A 213 -4.83 5.67 35.49
N LEU A 214 -4.93 4.34 35.60
CA LEU A 214 -4.27 3.40 34.70
C LEU A 214 -4.70 3.67 33.24
N PRO A 215 -3.78 3.49 32.26
CA PRO A 215 -4.06 3.76 30.84
C PRO A 215 -5.29 3.03 30.28
N ILE A 216 -5.69 1.91 30.88
CA ILE A 216 -6.86 1.10 30.49
C ILE A 216 -8.19 1.76 30.86
N VAL A 217 -8.22 2.55 31.94
CA VAL A 217 -9.43 3.23 32.43
C VAL A 217 -9.63 4.59 31.73
N LYS A 218 -8.57 5.15 31.14
CA LYS A 218 -8.65 6.35 30.30
C LYS A 218 -9.41 6.01 29.02
N SER A 219 -10.66 6.45 28.92
CA SER A 219 -11.47 6.29 27.69
C SER A 219 -10.67 6.76 26.48
N HIS A 220 -10.52 5.91 25.47
CA HIS A 220 -9.85 6.28 24.22
C HIS A 220 -10.49 7.55 23.66
N LYS A 221 -9.74 8.66 23.64
CA LYS A 221 -10.19 9.90 22.98
C LYS A 221 -10.46 9.53 21.52
N SER A 222 -11.73 9.53 21.11
CA SER A 222 -12.10 9.39 19.71
C SER A 222 -11.39 10.52 18.96
N ARG A 223 -10.40 10.17 18.16
CA ARG A 223 -9.63 11.13 17.38
C ARG A 223 -10.63 11.86 16.49
N ALA A 224 -10.92 13.12 16.80
CA ALA A 224 -11.64 13.99 15.88
C ALA A 224 -10.96 13.87 14.51
N PRO A 225 -11.70 13.90 13.39
CA PRO A 225 -11.06 13.88 12.08
C PRO A 225 -9.97 14.95 12.09
N PRO A 226 -8.73 14.62 11.68
CA PRO A 226 -7.69 15.63 11.59
C PRO A 226 -8.26 16.79 10.78
N SER A 227 -8.11 18.02 11.28
CA SER A 227 -8.41 19.23 10.53
C SER A 227 -7.98 19.01 9.08
N ALA A 228 -8.88 19.29 8.13
CA ALA A 228 -8.72 18.94 6.72
C ALA A 228 -7.27 19.18 6.30
N PRO A 229 -6.63 18.22 5.58
CA PRO A 229 -5.21 18.33 5.29
C PRO A 229 -4.93 19.70 4.68
N PRO A 230 -3.83 20.38 5.07
CA PRO A 230 -3.46 21.69 4.53
C PRO A 230 -3.12 21.65 3.03
N SER A 231 -3.38 20.53 2.34
CA SER A 231 -3.08 20.29 0.94
C SER A 231 -4.13 20.83 -0.03
N VAL A 232 -5.26 21.35 0.45
CA VAL A 232 -6.15 22.14 -0.40
C VAL A 232 -5.75 23.59 -0.18
N PRO A 233 -4.87 24.18 -1.03
CA PRO A 233 -4.62 25.60 -0.94
C PRO A 233 -5.97 26.29 -1.03
N ALA A 234 -6.28 27.14 -0.05
CA ALA A 234 -7.51 27.89 -0.07
C ALA A 234 -7.60 28.61 -1.42
N LEU A 235 -8.63 28.28 -2.21
CA LEU A 235 -8.87 28.85 -3.54
C LEU A 235 -8.96 30.38 -3.50
N THR A 236 -9.05 30.95 -2.30
CA THR A 236 -8.99 32.39 -1.99
C THR A 236 -7.66 33.07 -2.35
N LYS A 237 -6.57 32.31 -2.54
CA LYS A 237 -5.26 32.86 -2.96
C LYS A 237 -4.92 32.61 -4.43
N ALA A 238 -5.70 31.81 -5.14
CA ALA A 238 -5.48 31.60 -6.56
C ALA A 238 -6.01 32.84 -7.31
N THR A 239 -5.17 33.48 -8.10
CA THR A 239 -5.59 34.48 -9.06
C THR A 239 -6.51 33.80 -10.07
N LEU A 240 -7.81 34.06 -9.96
CA LEU A 240 -8.76 33.69 -11.00
C LEU A 240 -8.44 34.53 -12.24
N PRO A 241 -8.46 33.94 -13.45
CA PRO A 241 -8.39 34.75 -14.66
C PRO A 241 -9.58 35.71 -14.70
N ASP A 242 -9.35 36.92 -15.20
CA ASP A 242 -10.41 37.93 -15.33
C ASP A 242 -11.57 37.34 -16.15
N PRO A 243 -12.81 37.34 -15.61
CA PRO A 243 -13.96 36.68 -16.26
C PRO A 243 -14.34 37.30 -17.62
N VAL A 244 -13.92 38.53 -17.88
CA VAL A 244 -14.22 39.28 -19.11
C VAL A 244 -12.91 39.62 -19.81
N VAL A 245 -12.70 39.04 -20.99
CA VAL A 245 -11.57 39.37 -21.85
C VAL A 245 -11.83 40.75 -22.45
N ARG A 246 -11.05 41.75 -22.05
CA ARG A 246 -11.07 43.07 -22.69
C ARG A 246 -10.29 42.97 -24.01
N PRO A 247 -10.86 43.43 -25.14
CA PRO A 247 -10.13 43.47 -26.39
C PRO A 247 -8.95 44.45 -26.29
N ASP A 248 -7.88 44.14 -27.01
CA ASP A 248 -6.72 45.02 -27.11
C ASP A 248 -7.07 46.25 -27.96
N SER A 249 -6.58 47.43 -27.60
CA SER A 249 -6.97 48.69 -28.26
C SER A 249 -6.53 48.74 -29.73
N GLY A 250 -5.43 48.05 -30.07
CA GLY A 250 -4.95 47.80 -31.43
C GLY A 250 -5.88 46.94 -32.30
N THR A 251 -6.93 46.34 -31.74
CA THR A 251 -7.96 45.56 -32.47
C THR A 251 -9.16 46.41 -32.89
N SER A 252 -9.17 47.70 -32.53
CA SER A 252 -10.20 48.62 -33.02
C SER A 252 -10.06 48.82 -34.54
N TYR A 253 -11.16 49.24 -35.18
CA TYR A 253 -11.20 49.49 -36.63
C TYR A 253 -10.26 50.62 -37.08
N ASN A 254 -10.02 51.60 -36.19
CA ASN A 254 -9.08 52.69 -36.40
C ASN A 254 -8.14 52.81 -35.19
N PRO A 255 -7.17 51.89 -35.06
CA PRO A 255 -6.22 51.90 -33.96
C PRO A 255 -5.16 52.97 -34.18
N THR A 256 -4.55 53.46 -33.10
CA THR A 256 -3.34 54.26 -33.26
C THR A 256 -2.22 53.38 -33.82
N TYR A 257 -1.31 53.98 -34.60
CA TYR A 257 -0.22 53.24 -35.21
C TYR A 257 0.63 52.48 -34.17
N GLU A 258 0.88 53.10 -33.02
CA GLU A 258 1.67 52.48 -31.95
C GLU A 258 0.98 51.24 -31.38
N GLU A 259 -0.31 51.34 -31.07
CA GLU A 259 -1.10 50.24 -30.53
C GLU A 259 -1.27 49.08 -31.52
N HIS A 260 -1.44 49.35 -32.81
CA HIS A 260 -1.49 48.31 -33.84
C HIS A 260 -0.15 47.59 -33.99
N GLN A 261 0.96 48.33 -33.99
CA GLN A 261 2.31 47.75 -34.05
C GLN A 261 2.65 46.93 -32.81
N GLU A 262 2.24 47.38 -31.62
CA GLU A 262 2.39 46.63 -30.37
C GLU A 262 1.63 45.30 -30.40
N LEU A 263 0.39 45.33 -30.90
CA LEU A 263 -0.40 44.12 -31.09
C LEU A 263 0.29 43.15 -32.04
N LEU A 264 0.76 43.62 -33.20
CA LEU A 264 1.47 42.79 -34.18
C LEU A 264 2.77 42.20 -33.60
N ARG A 265 3.54 42.98 -32.84
CA ARG A 265 4.74 42.48 -32.14
C ARG A 265 4.38 41.39 -31.15
N ALA A 266 3.34 41.59 -30.34
CA ALA A 266 2.88 40.60 -29.37
C ALA A 266 2.35 39.32 -30.05
N ALA A 267 1.72 39.42 -31.22
CA ALA A 267 1.32 38.26 -32.02
C ALA A 267 2.54 37.51 -32.56
N LEU A 268 3.54 38.23 -33.08
CA LEU A 268 4.80 37.66 -33.58
C LEU A 268 5.58 36.94 -32.47
N GLU A 269 5.66 37.51 -31.26
CA GLU A 269 6.30 36.84 -30.13
C GLU A 269 5.62 35.53 -29.73
N ARG A 270 4.29 35.45 -29.85
CA ARG A 270 3.55 34.22 -29.56
C ARG A 270 3.79 33.16 -30.63
N GLU A 271 3.74 33.54 -31.90
CA GLU A 271 4.01 32.61 -33.00
C GLU A 271 5.47 32.14 -33.02
N THR A 272 6.44 33.01 -32.77
CA THR A 272 7.86 32.62 -32.67
C THR A 272 8.10 31.65 -31.51
N LYS A 273 7.46 31.85 -30.35
CA LYS A 273 7.49 30.88 -29.23
C LYS A 273 6.86 29.54 -29.62
N ARG A 274 5.70 29.57 -30.28
CA ARG A 274 5.01 28.36 -30.76
C ARG A 274 5.89 27.56 -31.72
N VAL A 275 6.52 28.23 -32.70
CA VAL A 275 7.45 27.59 -33.65
C VAL A 275 8.67 27.02 -32.91
N ALA A 276 9.29 27.78 -32.03
CA ALA A 276 10.45 27.30 -31.27
C ALA A 276 10.13 26.09 -30.37
N ASP A 277 8.92 26.01 -29.80
CA ASP A 277 8.49 24.86 -29.01
C ASP A 277 8.21 23.63 -29.88
N LEU A 278 7.69 23.82 -31.10
CA LEU A 278 7.56 22.74 -32.09
C LEU A 278 8.95 22.22 -32.52
N GLU A 279 9.89 23.11 -32.83
CA GLU A 279 11.27 22.74 -33.19
C GLU A 279 11.95 21.95 -32.08
N LYS A 280 11.87 22.40 -30.83
CA LYS A 280 12.39 21.65 -29.67
C LYS A 280 11.73 20.28 -29.53
N ALA A 281 10.42 20.19 -29.74
CA ALA A 281 9.71 18.92 -29.68
C ALA A 281 10.17 17.96 -30.80
N GLU A 282 10.42 18.47 -32.00
CA GLU A 282 10.99 17.72 -33.12
C GLU A 282 12.44 17.30 -32.85
N GLU A 283 13.27 18.16 -32.26
CA GLU A 283 14.63 17.82 -31.85
C GLU A 283 14.65 16.70 -30.81
N VAL A 284 13.75 16.76 -29.82
CA VAL A 284 13.56 15.70 -28.83
C VAL A 284 13.08 14.42 -29.50
N ARG A 285 12.12 14.50 -30.44
CA ARG A 285 11.65 13.36 -31.22
C ARG A 285 12.80 12.71 -32.00
N ARG A 286 13.58 13.51 -32.72
CA ARG A 286 14.77 13.06 -33.47
C ARG A 286 15.81 12.42 -32.55
N ARG A 287 16.06 13.00 -31.37
CA ARG A 287 16.98 12.43 -30.37
C ARG A 287 16.48 11.09 -29.84
N MET A 288 15.18 10.96 -29.61
CA MET A 288 14.55 9.72 -29.16
C MET A 288 14.56 8.64 -30.25
N GLU A 289 14.29 9.00 -31.50
CA GLU A 289 14.39 8.12 -32.67
C GLU A 289 15.82 7.61 -32.86
N ALA A 290 16.82 8.51 -32.84
CA ALA A 290 18.23 8.13 -32.92
C ALA A 290 18.68 7.25 -31.74
N ALA A 291 18.13 7.47 -30.54
CA ALA A 291 18.41 6.62 -29.38
C ALA A 291 17.69 5.26 -29.45
N ARG A 292 16.59 5.16 -30.20
CA ARG A 292 15.85 3.91 -30.44
C ARG A 292 16.54 3.06 -31.49
N GLU A 293 16.99 3.66 -32.60
CA GLU A 293 17.77 2.96 -33.63
C GLU A 293 19.06 2.36 -33.05
N LYS A 294 19.75 3.07 -32.15
CA LYS A 294 20.94 2.56 -31.45
C LYS A 294 20.67 1.46 -30.42
N LYS A 295 19.41 1.21 -30.05
CA LYS A 295 19.02 0.18 -29.07
C LYS A 295 18.69 -1.18 -29.70
N ASP A 296 18.49 -1.23 -31.01
CA ASP A 296 18.19 -2.48 -31.72
C ASP A 296 19.45 -3.36 -31.90
N ASP A 297 20.65 -2.81 -31.69
CA ASP A 297 21.87 -3.56 -31.42
C ASP A 297 21.82 -4.10 -29.98
N GLY A 298 21.28 -5.32 -29.81
CA GLY A 298 20.91 -5.94 -28.52
C GLY A 298 22.03 -6.19 -27.50
N MET A 299 22.74 -5.15 -27.09
CA MET A 299 23.72 -5.15 -26.03
C MET A 299 23.35 -4.05 -25.03
N VAL A 300 22.57 -4.43 -24.02
CA VAL A 300 22.42 -3.62 -22.81
C VAL A 300 23.81 -3.55 -22.17
N GLY A 301 24.55 -2.48 -22.47
CA GLY A 301 25.84 -2.21 -21.87
C GLY A 301 25.70 -2.20 -20.36
N GLY A 302 26.26 -3.22 -19.71
CA GLY A 302 26.38 -3.27 -18.27
C GLY A 302 27.11 -2.03 -17.77
N MET A 303 26.74 -1.57 -16.58
CA MET A 303 27.37 -0.45 -15.90
C MET A 303 28.90 -0.64 -15.88
N ILE A 304 29.61 0.19 -16.63
CA ILE A 304 31.08 0.24 -16.63
C ILE A 304 31.47 0.85 -15.28
N VAL A 305 31.99 0.00 -14.40
CA VAL A 305 32.71 0.43 -13.21
C VAL A 305 34.12 0.75 -13.68
N ASP A 306 34.44 2.03 -13.65
CA ASP A 306 35.75 2.59 -13.94
C ASP A 306 36.70 2.20 -12.80
N ASP A 307 37.48 1.13 -12.99
CA ASP A 307 38.63 0.81 -12.15
C ASP A 307 39.87 1.36 -12.89
N GLY A 308 40.34 2.51 -12.42
CA GLY A 308 41.48 3.23 -12.96
C GLY A 308 42.85 2.59 -12.68
N GLU A 309 43.72 2.83 -13.66
CA GLU A 309 45.18 3.02 -13.63
C GLU A 309 46.16 1.82 -13.57
N GLU A 310 46.89 1.73 -14.70
CA GLU A 310 48.34 1.51 -14.89
C GLU A 310 48.96 0.14 -14.56
N HIS A 311 49.34 -0.62 -15.61
CA HIS A 311 50.75 -0.78 -15.97
C HIS A 311 50.93 -1.42 -17.37
N GLU A 312 51.99 -0.95 -18.01
CA GLU A 312 52.49 -1.13 -19.38
C GLU A 312 52.69 -2.58 -19.85
N GLU A 313 52.59 -2.74 -21.18
CA GLU A 313 53.21 -3.79 -22.00
C GLU A 313 54.72 -3.86 -21.64
N ASP A 314 55.38 -5.01 -21.49
CA ASP A 314 55.85 -5.77 -22.64
C ASP A 314 56.57 -7.10 -22.24
N VAL A 315 56.70 -7.97 -23.25
CA VAL A 315 57.59 -9.13 -23.41
C VAL A 315 57.24 -10.52 -22.81
N GLN A 316 57.10 -11.41 -23.78
CA GLN A 316 57.01 -12.87 -23.78
C GLN A 316 58.07 -13.58 -22.91
N GLU A 317 57.61 -14.52 -22.10
CA GLU A 317 58.16 -15.88 -22.11
C GLU A 317 57.02 -16.86 -21.77
N GLU A 318 56.60 -17.65 -22.75
CA GLU A 318 55.70 -18.78 -22.52
C GLU A 318 56.44 -19.88 -21.74
N GLU A 319 56.67 -19.66 -20.45
CA GLU A 319 56.97 -20.77 -19.54
C GLU A 319 55.66 -21.53 -19.31
N ARG A 320 55.45 -22.58 -20.10
CA ARG A 320 54.40 -23.57 -19.87
C ARG A 320 54.52 -24.05 -18.42
N PRO A 321 53.55 -23.78 -17.53
CA PRO A 321 53.66 -24.30 -16.18
C PRO A 321 53.59 -25.82 -16.25
N ASP A 322 54.67 -26.48 -15.85
CA ASP A 322 54.72 -27.92 -15.64
C ASP A 322 53.46 -28.39 -14.88
N PRO A 323 52.92 -29.59 -15.17
CA PRO A 323 51.74 -30.09 -14.49
C PRO A 323 51.98 -30.18 -12.98
N VAL A 324 51.53 -29.16 -12.25
CA VAL A 324 51.66 -29.05 -10.81
C VAL A 324 50.98 -30.26 -10.19
N LYS A 325 51.80 -31.17 -9.64
CA LYS A 325 51.34 -32.37 -8.94
C LYS A 325 50.27 -31.97 -7.94
N PRO A 326 49.11 -32.67 -7.89
CA PRO A 326 48.03 -32.32 -6.97
C PRO A 326 48.59 -32.29 -5.55
N PRO A 327 48.33 -31.22 -4.76
CA PRO A 327 48.95 -31.05 -3.47
C PRO A 327 48.60 -32.24 -2.58
N GLN A 328 49.63 -32.85 -2.01
CA GLN A 328 49.48 -34.02 -1.15
C GLN A 328 48.48 -33.75 -0.01
N ARG A 329 47.79 -34.80 0.43
CA ARG A 329 46.80 -34.70 1.50
C ARG A 329 47.49 -34.16 2.75
N LYS A 330 47.05 -32.97 3.20
CA LYS A 330 47.56 -32.36 4.43
C LYS A 330 47.36 -33.30 5.60
N THR A 331 48.40 -33.48 6.40
CA THR A 331 48.31 -34.22 7.65
C THR A 331 47.36 -33.52 8.63
N THR A 332 46.88 -34.24 9.63
CA THR A 332 45.95 -33.70 10.65
C THR A 332 46.55 -32.47 11.38
N GLN A 333 47.85 -32.50 11.66
CA GLN A 333 48.58 -31.37 12.25
C GLN A 333 48.63 -30.15 11.33
N GLN A 334 48.93 -30.35 10.03
CA GLN A 334 48.90 -29.26 9.04
C GLN A 334 47.49 -28.67 8.87
N ARG A 335 46.44 -29.48 9.01
CA ARG A 335 45.05 -29.01 9.00
C ARG A 335 44.71 -28.15 10.21
N LYS A 336 45.15 -28.56 11.41
CA LYS A 336 45.00 -27.77 12.65
C LYS A 336 45.76 -26.44 12.58
N LYS A 337 47.01 -26.44 12.08
CA LYS A 337 47.81 -25.21 11.89
C LYS A 337 47.16 -24.27 10.88
N ALA A 338 46.67 -24.78 9.75
CA ALA A 338 45.95 -23.99 8.75
C ALA A 338 44.63 -23.41 9.28
N ALA A 339 43.90 -24.16 10.11
CA ALA A 339 42.68 -23.65 10.75
C ALA A 339 42.98 -22.50 11.72
N ARG A 340 44.08 -22.59 12.50
CA ARG A 340 44.52 -21.51 13.39
C ARG A 340 44.89 -20.24 12.61
N VAL A 341 45.67 -20.36 11.54
CA VAL A 341 46.04 -19.22 10.68
C VAL A 341 44.82 -18.60 10.00
N LEU A 342 43.86 -19.41 9.55
CA LEU A 342 42.63 -18.90 8.94
C LEU A 342 41.73 -18.18 9.96
N ALA A 343 41.67 -18.67 11.20
CA ALA A 343 40.97 -17.98 12.29
C ALA A 343 41.63 -16.63 12.62
N GLU A 344 42.97 -16.58 12.66
CA GLU A 344 43.73 -15.35 12.89
C GLU A 344 43.58 -14.34 11.74
N LYS A 345 43.56 -14.80 10.49
CA LYS A 345 43.25 -13.94 9.34
C LYS A 345 41.84 -13.37 9.42
N ARG A 346 40.86 -14.19 9.82
CA ARG A 346 39.48 -13.74 10.03
C ARG A 346 39.36 -12.72 11.16
N SER A 347 40.05 -12.92 12.28
CA SER A 347 40.04 -11.96 13.39
C SER A 347 40.69 -10.63 12.98
N ARG A 348 41.81 -10.67 12.24
CA ARG A 348 42.44 -9.46 11.68
C ARG A 348 41.51 -8.73 10.70
N ALA A 349 40.86 -9.43 9.79
CA ALA A 349 39.91 -8.82 8.84
C ALA A 349 38.72 -8.16 9.56
N HIS A 350 38.17 -8.83 10.58
CA HIS A 350 37.08 -8.28 11.38
C HIS A 350 37.51 -7.04 12.19
N LEU A 351 38.72 -7.01 12.74
CA LEU A 351 39.27 -5.82 13.38
C LEU A 351 39.50 -4.68 12.37
N ALA A 352 39.97 -4.98 11.16
CA ALA A 352 40.12 -3.98 10.10
C ALA A 352 38.77 -3.37 9.70
N GLN A 353 37.73 -4.18 9.54
CA GLN A 353 36.37 -3.70 9.28
C GLN A 353 35.84 -2.81 10.40
N LYS A 354 36.05 -3.19 11.67
CA LYS A 354 35.69 -2.35 12.81
C LYS A 354 36.44 -1.02 12.80
N ARG A 355 37.72 -1.01 12.44
CA ARG A 355 38.50 0.24 12.30
C ARG A 355 37.95 1.12 11.17
N GLN A 356 37.57 0.54 10.03
CA GLN A 356 36.91 1.27 8.94
C GLN A 356 35.55 1.85 9.38
N GLN A 357 34.75 1.09 10.12
CA GLN A 357 33.49 1.57 10.68
C GLN A 357 33.71 2.74 11.64
N LEU A 358 34.67 2.64 12.56
CA LEU A 358 35.01 3.75 13.46
C LEU A 358 35.52 4.98 12.71
N ALA A 359 36.31 4.79 11.64
CA ALA A 359 36.74 5.89 10.78
C ALA A 359 35.56 6.56 10.06
N SER A 360 34.53 5.81 9.65
CA SER A 360 33.32 6.37 9.04
C SER A 360 32.45 7.17 10.03
N LEU A 361 32.58 6.93 11.35
CA LEU A 361 31.82 7.70 12.34
C LEU A 361 32.23 9.18 12.36
N SER A 362 33.49 9.50 12.03
CA SER A 362 33.96 10.89 11.98
C SER A 362 33.34 11.66 10.80
N THR A 363 33.06 10.98 9.69
CA THR A 363 32.44 11.58 8.49
C THR A 363 30.91 11.73 8.62
N LEU A 364 30.27 11.08 9.59
CA LEU A 364 28.82 11.22 9.81
C LEU A 364 28.38 12.66 10.09
N ARG A 365 29.22 13.46 10.77
CA ARG A 365 28.89 14.86 11.09
C ARG A 365 28.86 15.75 9.84
N SER A 366 29.79 15.55 8.89
CA SER A 366 29.78 16.27 7.62
C SER A 366 28.64 15.78 6.74
N LEU A 367 28.40 14.47 6.66
CA LEU A 367 27.27 13.89 5.93
C LEU A 367 25.91 14.39 6.44
N ARG A 368 25.74 14.55 7.76
CA ARG A 368 24.51 15.13 8.31
C ARG A 368 24.31 16.58 7.85
N ARG A 369 25.39 17.38 7.75
CA ARG A 369 25.32 18.76 7.25
C ARG A 369 24.99 18.79 5.75
N THR A 370 25.63 17.95 4.93
CA THR A 370 25.33 17.90 3.49
C THR A 370 23.89 17.48 3.22
N VAL A 371 23.38 16.48 3.96
CA VAL A 371 21.97 16.05 3.85
C VAL A 371 21.02 17.17 4.29
N ALA A 372 21.30 17.87 5.39
CA ALA A 372 20.47 18.99 5.84
C ALA A 372 20.44 20.14 4.82
N ASN A 373 21.59 20.50 4.24
CA ASN A 373 21.69 21.51 3.20
C ASN A 373 20.89 21.10 1.96
N ALA A 374 21.08 19.88 1.46
CA ALA A 374 20.33 19.35 0.32
C ALA A 374 18.81 19.31 0.58
N GLN A 375 18.39 18.96 1.80
CA GLN A 375 16.99 19.03 2.20
C GLN A 375 16.46 20.46 2.21
N SER A 376 17.24 21.42 2.71
CA SER A 376 16.86 22.84 2.72
C SER A 376 16.76 23.42 1.30
N GLU A 377 17.67 23.06 0.40
CA GLU A 377 17.67 23.48 -1.00
C GLU A 377 16.48 22.87 -1.74
N SER A 378 16.19 21.59 -1.49
CA SER A 378 15.01 20.91 -2.02
C SER A 378 13.71 21.58 -1.55
N GLN A 379 13.62 21.95 -0.27
CA GLN A 379 12.47 22.67 0.28
C GLN A 379 12.32 24.07 -0.31
N ARG A 380 13.41 24.84 -0.46
CA ARG A 380 13.40 26.16 -1.11
C ARG A 380 12.94 26.05 -2.57
N ALA A 381 13.52 25.12 -3.33
CA ALA A 381 13.12 24.87 -4.71
C ALA A 381 11.67 24.36 -4.82
N ALA A 382 11.15 23.63 -3.83
CA ALA A 382 9.74 23.24 -3.78
C ALA A 382 8.82 24.43 -3.46
N ALA A 383 9.23 25.33 -2.56
CA ALA A 383 8.52 26.55 -2.24
C ALA A 383 8.46 27.50 -3.45
N GLU A 384 9.58 27.75 -4.13
CA GLU A 384 9.61 28.56 -5.36
C GLU A 384 8.72 27.96 -6.46
N ARG A 385 8.72 26.63 -6.62
CA ARG A 385 7.80 25.97 -7.56
C ARG A 385 6.35 26.13 -7.14
N ALA A 386 6.04 26.13 -5.85
CA ALA A 386 4.70 26.35 -5.34
C ALA A 386 4.26 27.81 -5.58
N GLU A 387 5.14 28.78 -5.33
CA GLU A 387 4.88 30.20 -5.60
C GLU A 387 4.66 30.46 -7.09
N LYS A 388 5.50 29.90 -7.97
CA LYS A 388 5.30 29.97 -9.43
C LYS A 388 3.98 29.35 -9.87
N LYS A 389 3.58 28.22 -9.27
CA LYS A 389 2.26 27.60 -9.53
C LYS A 389 1.10 28.47 -9.04
N LEU A 390 1.25 29.15 -7.91
CA LEU A 390 0.24 30.08 -7.40
C LEU A 390 0.15 31.35 -8.26
N ALA A 391 1.29 31.90 -8.70
CA ALA A 391 1.36 33.07 -9.57
C ALA A 391 0.76 32.78 -10.95
N ASN A 392 1.02 31.59 -11.50
CA ASN A 392 0.38 31.12 -12.73
C ASN A 392 -1.09 30.74 -12.51
N GLY A 393 -1.59 30.72 -11.27
CA GLY A 393 -2.98 30.44 -10.94
C GLY A 393 -3.49 29.12 -11.55
N LEU A 394 -4.73 29.15 -12.03
CA LEU A 394 -5.36 28.05 -12.77
C LEU A 394 -5.00 28.04 -14.27
N ILE A 395 -4.10 28.93 -14.73
CA ILE A 395 -3.76 29.06 -16.15
C ILE A 395 -3.07 27.76 -16.60
N GLY A 396 -3.74 27.01 -17.47
CA GLY A 396 -3.30 25.69 -17.95
C GLY A 396 -3.78 24.48 -17.13
N MET A 397 -4.47 24.69 -15.99
CA MET A 397 -5.14 23.60 -15.27
C MET A 397 -6.51 23.32 -15.89
N ARG A 398 -6.69 22.10 -16.41
CA ARG A 398 -7.92 21.67 -17.06
C ARG A 398 -9.05 21.50 -16.03
N ILE A 399 -9.98 22.45 -15.96
CA ILE A 399 -11.23 22.33 -15.22
C ILE A 399 -12.35 22.18 -16.25
N GLY A 400 -12.84 20.95 -16.46
CA GLY A 400 -13.89 20.67 -17.45
C GLY A 400 -13.37 20.48 -18.90
N GLN A 401 -14.29 20.63 -19.87
CA GLN A 401 -14.03 20.49 -21.32
C GLN A 401 -13.06 21.59 -21.82
N PRO A 402 -12.22 21.31 -22.83
CA PRO A 402 -11.20 22.25 -23.30
C PRO A 402 -11.78 23.54 -23.89
N ILE A 403 -11.02 24.62 -23.67
CA ILE A 403 -11.25 25.99 -24.15
C ILE A 403 -11.17 26.02 -25.67
N ALA A 404 -12.10 26.73 -26.31
CA ALA A 404 -12.10 27.04 -27.73
C ALA A 404 -10.81 27.80 -28.10
N GLU A 405 -10.14 27.39 -29.19
CA GLU A 405 -8.97 28.10 -29.71
C GLU A 405 -9.34 29.56 -30.00
N GLN A 406 -8.62 30.50 -29.38
CA GLN A 406 -8.77 31.92 -29.69
C GLN A 406 -8.26 32.17 -31.11
N ARG A 407 -9.18 32.47 -32.02
CA ARG A 407 -8.83 32.89 -33.39
C ARG A 407 -8.44 34.37 -33.34
N HIS A 408 -7.17 34.65 -33.61
CA HIS A 408 -6.72 36.03 -33.81
C HIS A 408 -6.95 36.41 -35.27
N LEU A 409 -7.99 37.21 -35.51
CA LEU A 409 -8.23 37.85 -36.78
C LEU A 409 -7.56 39.22 -36.71
N LEU A 410 -6.40 39.37 -37.35
CA LEU A 410 -5.66 40.63 -37.43
C LEU A 410 -5.72 41.14 -38.85
N GLU A 411 -6.11 42.40 -39.00
CA GLU A 411 -6.04 43.10 -40.28
C GLU A 411 -4.59 43.49 -40.55
N THR A 412 -4.08 43.10 -41.72
CA THR A 412 -2.74 43.47 -42.16
C THR A 412 -2.73 44.94 -42.59
N VAL A 413 -1.55 45.58 -42.56
CA VAL A 413 -1.37 47.01 -42.95
C VAL A 413 -1.96 47.34 -44.33
N SER A 414 -2.07 46.37 -45.23
CA SER A 414 -2.71 46.51 -46.54
C SER A 414 -4.24 46.59 -46.54
N GLN A 415 -4.90 46.20 -45.45
CA GLN A 415 -6.36 46.08 -45.32
C GLN A 415 -6.98 47.19 -44.45
N VAL A 416 -6.20 47.84 -43.59
CA VAL A 416 -6.63 48.99 -42.79
C VAL A 416 -6.66 50.23 -43.70
N ASN A 417 -7.77 50.42 -44.43
CA ASN A 417 -8.06 51.63 -45.19
C ASN A 417 -9.47 52.10 -44.80
N ASP A 418 -9.65 53.42 -44.59
CA ASP A 418 -10.94 54.02 -44.24
C ASP A 418 -11.88 54.12 -45.47
N PRO A 419 -13.06 53.48 -45.43
CA PRO A 419 -14.20 54.09 -46.09
C PRO A 419 -15.46 54.10 -45.21
N PHE A 420 -15.51 54.97 -44.21
CA PHE A 420 -16.77 55.45 -43.63
C PHE A 420 -16.59 56.89 -43.14
N VAL A 421 -16.88 57.84 -44.03
CA VAL A 421 -17.27 59.22 -43.70
C VAL A 421 -18.78 59.30 -43.78
#